data_AF-V4NE83-F1
#
_entry.id   AF-V4NE83-F1
#
_cell.length_a   1.000
_cell.length_b   1.000
_cell.length_c   1.000
_cell.angle_alpha   90.00
_cell.angle_beta   90.00
_cell.angle_gamma   90.00
#
_symmetry.space_group_name_H-M   'P 1'
#
loop_
_entity.id
_entity.type
_entity.pdbx_description
1 polymer ?
#
loop_
_entity_poly.entity_id
_entity_poly.type
_entity_poly.pdbx_seq_one_letter_code
_entity_poly.pdbx_strand_id
1 'polypeptide(L)'
;MILDSPVNKAGRLKAVYVRTEQGVLFEVKPHVRIPRTYKRFAGIILQLLQKLSITAVGRREKLLRVIKNPVTLYLPANSMKIGFSHSSEKLVNMQKHLATVCNDSDTVFVLGAMAHGKIDCDYIEDFVAISGYPLSAAYCISRICEALSTNWNIL
;
A
#
# COMPACT_ATOMS: atom_id res chain seq x y z
N MET A 1 5.30 7.31 6.92
CA MET A 1 5.03 5.98 7.55
C MET A 1 5.46 4.84 6.63
N ILE A 2 4.79 4.51 5.50
CA ILE A 2 5.27 3.43 4.61
C ILE A 2 6.53 3.81 3.81
N LEU A 3 6.57 4.99 3.19
CA LEU A 3 7.71 5.43 2.38
C LEU A 3 8.95 5.79 3.24
N ASP A 4 8.75 6.00 4.53
CA ASP A 4 9.82 6.23 5.50
C ASP A 4 10.24 4.92 6.21
N SER A 5 9.53 3.81 5.99
CA SER A 5 9.77 2.56 6.71
C SER A 5 11.13 1.94 6.35
N PRO A 6 11.77 1.20 7.28
CA PRO A 6 12.98 0.43 7.00
C PRO A 6 12.77 -0.56 5.83
N VAL A 7 11.58 -1.18 5.75
CA VAL A 7 11.16 -2.03 4.63
C VAL A 7 11.31 -1.32 3.28
N ASN A 8 10.86 -0.06 3.18
CA ASN A 8 11.03 0.71 1.95
C ASN A 8 12.50 1.05 1.69
N LYS A 9 13.25 1.45 2.73
CA LYS A 9 14.68 1.78 2.61
C LYS A 9 15.55 0.58 2.21
N ALA A 10 15.13 -0.63 2.59
CA ALA A 10 15.74 -1.88 2.18
C ALA A 10 15.35 -2.31 0.74
N GLY A 11 14.55 -1.53 0.01
CA GLY A 11 14.16 -1.83 -1.38
C GLY A 11 13.16 -2.99 -1.53
N ARG A 12 12.49 -3.36 -0.43
CA ARG A 12 11.50 -4.45 -0.40
C ARG A 12 10.10 -3.98 -0.80
N LEU A 13 9.80 -2.68 -0.66
CA LEU A 13 8.58 -2.09 -1.21
C LEU A 13 8.76 -1.79 -2.70
N LYS A 14 8.03 -2.49 -3.58
CA LYS A 14 8.16 -2.34 -5.04
C LYS A 14 7.35 -1.19 -5.62
N ALA A 15 6.10 -1.05 -5.18
CA ALA A 15 5.19 0.00 -5.61
C ALA A 15 4.09 0.21 -4.57
N VAL A 16 3.53 1.42 -4.57
CA VAL A 16 2.29 1.72 -3.86
C VAL A 16 1.26 2.13 -4.90
N TYR A 17 0.11 1.48 -4.89
CA TYR A 17 -1.01 1.83 -5.75
C TYR A 17 -2.12 2.46 -4.91
N VAL A 18 -2.75 3.49 -5.45
CA VAL A 18 -3.88 4.16 -4.81
C VAL A 18 -5.02 4.18 -5.79
N ARG A 19 -6.15 3.60 -5.39
CA ARG A 19 -7.43 3.69 -6.09
C ARG A 19 -8.33 4.65 -5.32
N THR A 20 -8.79 5.70 -5.98
CA THR A 20 -9.76 6.64 -5.40
C THR A 20 -11.16 6.07 -5.46
N GLU A 21 -12.08 6.65 -4.69
CA GLU A 21 -13.52 6.33 -4.74
C GLU A 21 -14.11 6.53 -6.14
N GLN A 22 -13.65 7.56 -6.86
CA GLN A 22 -14.05 7.83 -8.25
C GLN A 22 -13.40 6.90 -9.29
N GLY A 23 -12.68 5.85 -8.84
CA GLY A 23 -12.08 4.84 -9.72
C GLY A 23 -10.76 5.26 -10.38
N VAL A 24 -10.18 6.42 -10.01
CA VAL A 24 -8.87 6.82 -10.51
C VAL A 24 -7.80 5.96 -9.84
N LEU A 25 -7.01 5.25 -10.64
CA LEU A 25 -5.89 4.44 -10.18
C LEU A 25 -4.58 5.15 -10.50
N PHE A 26 -3.71 5.30 -9.50
CA PHE A 26 -2.37 5.84 -9.71
C PHE A 26 -1.29 5.07 -8.94
N GLU A 27 -0.12 5.01 -9.57
CA GLU A 27 1.11 4.44 -9.02
C GLU A 27 1.91 5.54 -8.32
N VAL A 28 2.48 5.19 -7.17
CA VAL A 28 3.41 6.00 -6.39
C VAL A 28 4.72 5.23 -6.26
N LYS A 29 5.81 5.81 -6.79
CA LYS A 29 7.14 5.17 -6.73
C LYS A 29 7.70 5.17 -5.30
N PRO A 30 8.37 4.09 -4.85
CA PRO A 30 8.79 3.96 -3.45
C PRO A 30 9.82 5.01 -2.98
N HIS A 31 10.60 5.57 -3.90
CA HIS A 31 11.61 6.59 -3.61
C HIS A 31 11.04 8.02 -3.65
N VAL A 32 9.74 8.21 -3.89
CA VAL A 32 9.15 9.54 -3.91
C VAL A 32 9.15 10.17 -2.52
N ARG A 33 9.44 11.47 -2.46
CA ARG A 33 9.31 12.27 -1.24
C ARG A 33 7.95 12.96 -1.21
N ILE A 34 7.00 12.37 -0.47
CA ILE A 34 5.68 12.98 -0.26
C ILE A 34 5.79 14.18 0.68
N PRO A 35 5.16 15.34 0.38
CA PRO A 35 5.14 16.48 1.28
C PRO A 35 4.50 16.14 2.63
N ARG A 36 5.12 16.60 3.71
CA ARG A 36 4.66 16.33 5.09
C ARG A 36 3.50 17.22 5.54
N THR A 37 3.14 18.25 4.79
CA THR A 37 2.01 19.13 5.11
C THR A 37 0.86 18.89 4.15
N TYR A 38 -0.36 18.83 4.69
CA TYR A 38 -1.57 18.56 3.90
C TYR A 38 -1.72 19.51 2.72
N LYS A 39 -1.55 20.83 2.91
CA LYS A 39 -1.68 21.83 1.83
C LYS A 39 -0.77 21.53 0.63
N ARG A 40 0.48 21.13 0.88
CA ARG A 40 1.43 20.78 -0.19
C ARG A 40 1.09 19.43 -0.81
N PHE A 41 0.71 18.45 0.00
CA PHE A 41 0.26 17.15 -0.48
C PHE A 41 -0.95 17.28 -1.42
N ALA A 42 -1.98 18.03 -0.99
CA ALA A 42 -3.17 18.29 -1.79
C ALA A 42 -2.84 18.97 -3.13
N GLY A 43 -1.92 19.94 -3.13
CA GLY A 43 -1.44 20.57 -4.36
C GLY A 43 -0.79 19.57 -5.34
N ILE A 44 0.01 18.63 -4.84
CA ILE A 44 0.61 17.59 -5.68
C ILE A 44 -0.44 16.62 -6.23
N ILE A 45 -1.42 16.20 -5.40
CA ILE A 45 -2.49 15.32 -5.86
C ILE A 45 -3.36 16.01 -6.91
N LEU A 46 -3.70 17.29 -6.72
CA LEU A 46 -4.40 18.10 -7.72
C LEU A 46 -3.62 18.14 -9.04
N GLN A 47 -2.31 18.43 -8.98
CA GLN A 47 -1.46 18.44 -10.16
C GLN A 47 -1.39 17.06 -10.83
N LEU A 48 -1.34 15.97 -10.06
CA LEU A 48 -1.35 14.61 -10.57
C LEU A 48 -2.64 14.32 -11.35
N LEU A 49 -3.80 14.73 -10.83
CA LEU A 49 -5.08 14.51 -11.50
C LEU A 49 -5.22 15.35 -12.78
N GLN A 50 -4.68 16.57 -12.80
CA GLN A 50 -4.69 17.45 -13.98
C GLN A 50 -3.73 17.00 -15.08
N LYS A 51 -2.51 16.56 -14.72
CA LYS A 51 -1.44 16.23 -15.67
C LYS A 51 -1.24 14.74 -15.89
N LEU A 52 -1.99 13.90 -15.17
CA LEU A 52 -1.90 12.44 -15.14
C LEU A 52 -0.55 11.87 -14.70
N SER A 53 0.45 12.71 -14.43
CA SER A 53 1.77 12.30 -13.93
C SER A 53 2.53 13.45 -13.28
N ILE A 54 3.44 13.08 -12.38
CA ILE A 54 4.41 13.98 -11.74
C ILE A 54 5.80 13.44 -12.03
N THR A 55 6.65 14.26 -12.63
CA THR A 55 8.03 13.91 -13.01
C THR A 55 9.02 14.49 -12.02
N ALA A 56 10.10 13.76 -11.74
CA ALA A 56 11.20 14.24 -10.91
C ALA A 56 11.88 15.47 -11.54
N VAL A 57 12.34 16.39 -10.69
CA VAL A 57 13.14 17.54 -11.16
C VAL A 57 14.48 17.04 -11.68
N GLY A 58 14.85 17.41 -12.90
CA GLY A 58 16.13 17.05 -13.52
C GLY A 58 16.24 15.61 -14.04
N ARG A 59 15.19 14.77 -13.89
CA ARG A 59 15.14 13.42 -14.48
C ARG A 59 13.85 13.26 -15.29
N ARG A 60 13.84 12.40 -16.31
CA ARG A 60 12.62 12.05 -17.06
C ARG A 60 11.76 10.98 -16.37
N GLU A 61 12.06 10.67 -15.11
CA GLU A 61 11.38 9.63 -14.34
C GLU A 61 10.05 10.14 -13.75
N LYS A 62 8.97 9.39 -14.00
CA LYS A 62 7.63 9.65 -13.43
C LYS A 62 7.54 9.07 -12.03
N LEU A 63 7.41 9.92 -11.02
CA LEU A 63 7.32 9.57 -9.61
C LEU A 63 5.91 9.16 -9.20
N LEU A 64 4.91 9.87 -9.72
CA LEU A 64 3.50 9.52 -9.61
C LEU A 64 2.89 9.47 -11.01
N ARG A 65 2.01 8.53 -11.26
CA ARG A 65 1.38 8.36 -12.57
C ARG A 65 0.01 7.74 -12.45
N VAL A 66 -0.99 8.36 -13.07
CA VAL A 66 -2.30 7.76 -13.29
C VAL A 66 -2.15 6.64 -14.31
N ILE A 67 -2.68 5.46 -13.99
CA ILE A 67 -2.58 4.24 -14.79
C ILE A 67 -4.00 3.70 -15.07
N LYS A 68 -4.12 2.79 -16.03
CA LYS A 68 -5.43 2.24 -16.42
C LYS A 68 -5.88 1.19 -15.41
N ASN A 69 -7.18 1.03 -15.22
CA ASN A 69 -7.70 -0.12 -14.46
C ASN A 69 -7.68 -1.41 -15.30
N PRO A 70 -7.72 -2.61 -14.69
CA PRO A 70 -7.66 -2.87 -13.24
C PRO A 70 -6.22 -2.87 -12.68
N VAL A 71 -6.09 -2.73 -11.35
CA VAL A 71 -4.77 -2.73 -10.67
C VAL A 71 -4.01 -4.05 -10.85
N THR A 72 -4.73 -5.16 -11.06
CA THR A 72 -4.17 -6.50 -11.25
C THR A 72 -3.20 -6.60 -12.43
N LEU A 73 -3.31 -5.73 -13.44
CA LEU A 73 -2.38 -5.65 -14.56
C LEU A 73 -0.95 -5.26 -14.16
N TYR A 74 -0.77 -4.67 -12.98
CA TYR A 74 0.52 -4.15 -12.50
C TYR A 74 1.06 -4.92 -11.29
N LEU A 75 0.30 -5.87 -10.76
CA LEU A 75 0.73 -6.68 -9.63
C LEU A 75 1.70 -7.78 -10.11
N PRO A 76 2.65 -8.22 -9.25
CA PRO A 76 3.54 -9.33 -9.61
C PRO A 76 2.75 -10.60 -9.92
N ALA A 77 3.22 -11.36 -10.91
CA ALA A 77 2.65 -12.67 -11.23
C ALA A 77 2.79 -13.61 -10.01
N ASN A 78 1.79 -14.46 -9.78
CA ASN A 78 1.74 -15.39 -8.64
C ASN A 78 1.90 -14.71 -7.27
N SER A 79 1.55 -13.43 -7.16
CA SER A 79 1.51 -12.77 -5.85
C SER A 79 0.29 -13.18 -5.04
N MET A 80 0.42 -13.25 -3.72
CA MET A 80 -0.70 -13.45 -2.79
C MET A 80 -1.38 -12.10 -2.50
N LYS A 81 -2.72 -12.02 -2.51
CA LYS A 81 -3.45 -10.75 -2.32
C LYS A 81 -4.25 -10.81 -1.02
N ILE A 82 -3.77 -10.10 -0.01
CA ILE A 82 -4.35 -10.10 1.33
C ILE A 82 -5.06 -8.78 1.59
N GLY A 83 -6.35 -8.84 1.88
CA GLY A 83 -7.15 -7.73 2.37
C GLY A 83 -7.13 -7.64 3.90
N PHE A 84 -7.10 -6.42 4.43
CA PHE A 84 -7.25 -6.19 5.87
C PHE A 84 -8.64 -5.68 6.17
N SER A 85 -9.38 -6.42 7.00
CA SER A 85 -10.72 -6.02 7.45
C SER A 85 -10.88 -6.33 8.93
N HIS A 86 -11.33 -5.35 9.71
CA HIS A 86 -11.68 -5.56 11.11
C HIS A 86 -12.86 -6.53 11.27
N SER A 87 -13.77 -6.58 10.30
CA SER A 87 -14.93 -7.49 10.33
C SER A 87 -14.61 -8.90 9.85
N SER A 88 -13.35 -9.23 9.57
CA SER A 88 -12.97 -10.60 9.23
C SER A 88 -13.00 -11.48 10.48
N GLU A 89 -13.59 -12.67 10.37
CA GLU A 89 -13.58 -13.69 11.43
C GLU A 89 -12.17 -14.24 11.69
N LYS A 90 -11.26 -14.09 10.70
CA LYS A 90 -9.89 -14.59 10.75
C LYS A 90 -8.98 -13.60 11.48
N LEU A 91 -9.05 -13.61 12.81
CA LEU A 91 -8.14 -12.85 13.66
C LEU A 91 -6.76 -13.55 13.74
N VAL A 92 -5.72 -12.88 13.24
CA VAL A 92 -4.37 -13.44 13.14
C VAL A 92 -3.35 -12.64 13.91
N ASN A 93 -2.33 -13.34 14.43
CA ASN A 93 -1.10 -12.69 14.85
C ASN A 93 -0.33 -12.24 13.59
N MET A 94 -0.20 -10.93 13.39
CA MET A 94 0.42 -10.35 12.20
C MET A 94 1.79 -10.94 11.89
N GLN A 95 2.69 -11.00 12.88
CA GLN A 95 4.07 -11.43 12.65
C GLN A 95 4.14 -12.88 12.17
N LYS A 96 3.44 -13.80 12.85
CA LYS A 96 3.38 -15.22 12.48
C LYS A 96 2.73 -15.42 11.11
N HIS A 97 1.65 -14.69 10.85
CA HIS A 97 0.93 -14.79 9.59
C HIS A 97 1.79 -14.34 8.40
N LEU A 98 2.43 -13.16 8.50
CA LEU A 98 3.31 -12.66 7.44
C LEU A 98 4.56 -13.52 7.27
N ALA A 99 5.08 -14.17 8.32
CA ALA A 99 6.21 -15.09 8.20
C ALA A 99 5.85 -16.31 7.34
N THR A 100 4.59 -16.71 7.33
CA THR A 100 4.11 -17.83 6.51
C THR A 100 3.81 -17.38 5.08
N VAL A 101 3.15 -16.24 4.90
CA VAL A 101 2.67 -15.79 3.58
C VAL A 101 3.77 -15.14 2.74
N CYS A 102 4.70 -14.41 3.36
CA CYS A 102 5.72 -13.63 2.66
C CYS A 102 7.06 -14.37 2.51
N ASN A 103 7.10 -15.69 2.67
CA ASN A 103 8.35 -16.45 2.64
C ASN A 103 8.85 -16.69 1.21
N ASP A 104 7.98 -17.14 0.31
CA ASP A 104 8.38 -17.63 -1.03
C ASP A 104 7.75 -16.85 -2.20
N SER A 105 6.79 -15.96 -1.94
CA SER A 105 6.06 -15.23 -2.98
C SER A 105 5.90 -13.74 -2.67
N ASP A 106 5.89 -12.92 -3.72
CA ASP A 106 5.49 -11.52 -3.61
C ASP A 106 4.08 -11.43 -2.99
N THR A 107 3.90 -10.51 -2.04
CA THR A 107 2.62 -10.32 -1.36
C THR A 107 2.10 -8.90 -1.61
N VAL A 108 0.83 -8.81 -1.97
CA VAL A 108 0.09 -7.57 -2.17
C VAL A 108 -0.85 -7.37 -0.99
N PHE A 109 -0.65 -6.29 -0.26
CA PHE A 109 -1.49 -5.90 0.86
C PHE A 109 -2.51 -4.85 0.42
N VAL A 110 -3.80 -5.15 0.61
CA VAL A 110 -4.90 -4.25 0.26
C VAL A 110 -5.52 -3.68 1.53
N LEU A 111 -5.50 -2.34 1.62
CA LEU A 111 -5.98 -1.60 2.79
C LEU A 111 -7.01 -0.55 2.39
N GLY A 112 -8.04 -0.40 3.21
CA GLY A 112 -9.04 0.64 3.06
C GLY A 112 -8.53 1.98 3.58
N ALA A 113 -8.37 2.96 2.70
CA ALA A 113 -8.04 4.35 3.06
C ALA A 113 -9.32 5.21 3.13
N MET A 114 -10.34 4.71 3.84
CA MET A 114 -11.66 5.32 3.97
C MET A 114 -12.00 5.57 5.46
N ALA A 115 -12.85 6.56 5.75
CA ALA A 115 -13.29 6.82 7.11
C ALA A 115 -14.25 5.72 7.62
N HIS A 116 -15.19 5.34 6.76
CA HIS A 116 -16.12 4.23 6.98
C HIS A 116 -16.31 3.47 5.66
N GLY A 117 -16.57 2.18 5.75
CA GLY A 117 -16.79 1.32 4.59
C GLY A 117 -16.09 -0.02 4.71
N LYS A 118 -16.20 -0.81 3.64
CA LYS A 118 -15.54 -2.11 3.49
C LYS A 118 -14.77 -2.11 2.18
N ILE A 119 -13.65 -2.82 2.17
CA ILE A 119 -12.90 -3.05 0.93
C ILE A 119 -13.73 -4.01 0.08
N ASP A 120 -14.12 -3.56 -1.10
CA ASP A 120 -14.79 -4.39 -2.11
C ASP A 120 -13.89 -4.48 -3.34
N CYS A 121 -13.16 -5.61 -3.43
CA CYS A 121 -12.19 -5.89 -4.48
C CYS A 121 -12.22 -7.39 -4.77
N ASP A 122 -12.47 -7.74 -6.03
CA ASP A 122 -12.60 -9.09 -6.57
C ASP A 122 -11.28 -9.87 -6.63
N TYR A 123 -10.13 -9.17 -6.61
CA TYR A 123 -8.81 -9.77 -6.68
C TYR A 123 -8.20 -10.12 -5.30
N ILE A 124 -8.91 -9.86 -4.21
CA ILE A 124 -8.46 -10.25 -2.86
C ILE A 124 -8.76 -11.72 -2.65
N GLU A 125 -7.74 -12.48 -2.25
CA GLU A 125 -7.83 -13.93 -2.06
C GLU A 125 -8.19 -14.29 -0.60
N ASP A 126 -7.78 -13.46 0.36
CA ASP A 126 -8.04 -13.68 1.78
C ASP A 126 -8.22 -12.35 2.53
N PHE A 127 -9.12 -12.34 3.51
CA PHE A 127 -9.33 -11.20 4.41
C PHE A 127 -8.92 -11.57 5.83
N VAL A 128 -8.04 -10.77 6.43
CA VAL A 128 -7.59 -10.98 7.81
C VAL A 128 -7.87 -9.79 8.71
N ALA A 129 -8.19 -10.08 9.96
CA ALA A 129 -8.21 -9.11 11.05
C ALA A 129 -6.91 -9.24 11.85
N ILE A 130 -6.29 -8.12 12.21
CA ILE A 130 -4.98 -8.08 12.91
C ILE A 130 -5.09 -7.55 14.34
N SER A 131 -6.32 -7.22 14.75
CA SER A 131 -6.67 -6.61 16.01
C SER A 131 -8.16 -6.85 16.27
N GLY A 132 -8.51 -7.17 17.51
CA GLY A 132 -9.90 -7.20 17.99
C GLY A 132 -10.55 -5.81 18.08
N TYR A 133 -9.78 -4.75 17.84
CA TYR A 133 -10.23 -3.35 17.81
C TYR A 133 -10.06 -2.75 16.40
N PRO A 134 -10.94 -1.82 15.98
CA PRO A 134 -10.78 -1.11 14.72
C PRO A 134 -9.50 -0.27 14.74
N LEU A 135 -8.73 -0.34 13.65
CA LEU A 135 -7.47 0.38 13.50
C LEU A 135 -7.58 1.41 12.37
N SER A 136 -6.86 2.53 12.50
CA SER A 136 -6.67 3.43 11.36
C SER A 136 -5.82 2.76 10.29
N ALA A 137 -6.07 3.12 9.02
CA ALA A 137 -5.27 2.61 7.90
C ALA A 137 -3.77 2.86 8.10
N ALA A 138 -3.40 4.04 8.59
CA ALA A 138 -2.00 4.40 8.87
C ALA A 138 -1.38 3.48 9.93
N TYR A 139 -2.10 3.18 11.01
CA TYR A 139 -1.59 2.30 12.06
C TYR A 139 -1.50 0.84 11.57
N CYS A 140 -2.47 0.36 10.80
CA CYS A 140 -2.42 -0.95 10.15
C CYS A 140 -1.18 -1.08 9.26
N ILE A 141 -0.91 -0.10 8.40
CA ILE A 141 0.31 -0.03 7.56
C ILE A 141 1.57 -0.09 8.41
N SER A 142 1.62 0.63 9.52
CA SER A 142 2.77 0.59 10.44
C SER A 142 2.99 -0.80 11.02
N ARG A 143 1.94 -1.49 11.45
CA ARG A 143 2.00 -2.86 11.99
C ARG A 143 2.46 -3.86 10.93
N ILE A 144 2.02 -3.71 9.69
CA ILE A 144 2.51 -4.52 8.55
C ILE A 144 4.01 -4.28 8.36
N CYS A 145 4.43 -3.01 8.27
CA CYS A 145 5.84 -2.68 8.05
C CYS A 145 6.74 -3.18 9.19
N GLU A 146 6.29 -3.06 10.43
CA GLU A 146 7.01 -3.54 11.62
C GLU A 146 7.17 -5.07 11.59
N ALA A 147 6.08 -5.79 11.36
CA ALA A 147 6.10 -7.25 11.25
C ALA A 147 7.02 -7.74 10.12
N LEU A 148 6.98 -7.08 8.95
CA LEU A 148 7.87 -7.39 7.83
C LEU A 148 9.34 -7.06 8.16
N SER A 149 9.61 -5.93 8.80
CA SER A 149 10.97 -5.59 9.24
C SER A 149 11.55 -6.67 10.15
N THR A 150 10.78 -7.13 11.14
CA THR A 150 11.21 -8.20 12.04
C THR A 150 11.42 -9.52 11.31
N ASN A 151 10.47 -9.94 10.46
CA ASN A 151 10.56 -11.22 9.76
C ASN A 151 11.74 -11.26 8.75
N TRP A 152 12.09 -10.11 8.17
CA TRP A 152 13.20 -10.00 7.22
C TRP A 152 14.51 -9.55 7.85
N ASN A 153 14.59 -9.44 9.18
CA ASN A 153 15.76 -8.95 9.92
C ASN A 153 16.27 -7.60 9.40
N ILE A 154 15.35 -6.69 9.08
CA ILE A 154 15.65 -5.31 8.70
C ILE A 154 15.68 -4.46 9.98
N LEU A 155 16.87 -3.98 10.33
CA LEU A 155 17.13 -3.15 11.52
C LEU A 155 16.92 -1.66 11.23
#